data_AF-L9KZJ2-F1
#
_entry.id   AF-L9KZJ2-F1
#
_cell.length_a   1.000
_cell.length_b   1.000
_cell.length_c   1.000
_cell.angle_alpha   90.00
_cell.angle_beta   90.00
_cell.angle_gamma   90.00
#
_symmetry.space_group_name_H-M   'P 1'
#
loop_
_entity.id
_entity.type
_entity.pdbx_description
1 polymer ?
#
loop_
_entity_poly.entity_id
_entity_poly.type
_entity_poly.pdbx_seq_one_letter_code
_entity_poly.pdbx_strand_id
1 'polypeptide(L)'
;MVQQESRFHGIISREQADELLGGVEGAYILRESQRQPGCYTLALRFGNQTLNYRLFHDGKHFVGEKRFESIHDLVTDGLITLYIETKAAEYISKMTTNPIYEHIGYATLLREKVSRRLSRSKNESRKPSVSNEEHTTVEKLAKHMVFVFVSVGTG
;
A
#
# COMPACT_ATOMS: atom_id res chain seq x y z
N MET A 1 5.33 21.13 14.96
CA MET A 1 6.29 20.22 14.29
C MET A 1 6.34 20.49 12.79
N VAL A 2 5.22 20.40 12.05
CA VAL A 2 5.17 20.71 10.59
C VAL A 2 5.67 22.11 10.22
N GLN A 3 5.44 23.13 11.06
CA GLN A 3 5.86 24.51 10.77
C GLN A 3 7.39 24.74 10.79
N GLN A 4 8.19 23.79 11.30
CA GLN A 4 9.66 23.89 11.30
C GLN A 4 10.31 23.20 10.09
N GLU A 5 9.51 22.59 9.22
CA GLU A 5 9.99 21.92 8.02
C GLU A 5 10.41 22.93 6.96
N SER A 6 11.59 22.73 6.36
CA SER A 6 12.10 23.59 5.27
C SER A 6 11.19 23.65 4.04
N ARG A 7 10.29 22.66 3.90
CA ARG A 7 9.32 22.51 2.80
C ARG A 7 7.94 23.11 3.12
N PHE A 8 7.77 23.73 4.29
CA PHE A 8 6.50 24.35 4.70
C PHE A 8 6.37 25.77 4.16
N HIS A 9 5.28 26.04 3.44
CA HIS A 9 5.01 27.31 2.76
C HIS A 9 3.89 28.13 3.41
N GLY A 10 3.42 27.74 4.59
CA GLY A 10 2.34 28.45 5.28
C GLY A 10 0.98 28.23 4.62
N ILE A 11 0.13 29.26 4.69
CA ILE A 11 -1.25 29.23 4.19
C ILE A 11 -1.25 29.64 2.72
N ILE A 12 -1.25 28.65 1.82
CA ILE A 12 -1.30 28.86 0.37
C ILE A 12 -2.43 28.05 -0.27
N SER A 13 -2.94 28.56 -1.40
CA SER A 13 -4.01 27.91 -2.17
C SER A 13 -3.50 26.68 -2.93
N ARG A 14 -4.40 25.91 -3.54
CA ARG A 14 -4.03 24.75 -4.36
C ARG A 14 -3.34 25.17 -5.65
N GLU A 15 -3.78 26.28 -6.22
CA GLU A 15 -3.27 26.87 -7.45
C GLU A 15 -1.84 27.38 -7.24
N GLN A 16 -1.60 28.10 -6.14
CA GLN A 16 -0.25 28.54 -5.75
C GLN A 16 0.68 27.35 -5.49
N ALA A 17 0.18 26.27 -4.88
CA ALA A 17 0.96 25.07 -4.68
C ALA A 17 1.34 24.38 -6.00
N ASP A 18 0.44 24.37 -6.99
CA ASP A 18 0.70 23.80 -8.30
C ASP A 18 1.77 24.59 -9.07
N GLU A 19 1.71 25.94 -9.00
CA GLU A 19 2.73 26.82 -9.57
C GLU A 19 4.11 26.60 -8.93
N LEU A 20 4.17 26.49 -7.61
CA LEU A 20 5.42 26.26 -6.87
C LEU A 20 6.08 24.91 -7.19
N LEU A 21 5.27 23.87 -7.44
CA LEU A 21 5.78 22.56 -7.81
C LEU A 21 6.34 22.52 -9.24
N GLY A 22 6.02 23.53 -10.07
CA GLY A 22 6.75 23.85 -11.31
C GLY A 22 6.86 22.71 -12.32
N GLY A 23 5.99 21.70 -12.24
CA GLY A 23 6.03 20.52 -13.09
C GLY A 23 7.15 19.52 -12.79
N VAL A 24 7.91 19.69 -11.70
CA VAL A 24 8.99 18.75 -11.33
C VAL A 24 8.38 17.50 -10.72
N GLU A 25 8.47 16.37 -11.42
CA GLU A 25 7.96 15.08 -10.96
C GLU A 25 8.60 14.67 -9.62
N GLY A 26 7.79 14.24 -8.66
CA GLY A 26 8.22 13.87 -7.31
C GLY A 26 8.48 15.06 -6.38
N ALA A 27 8.41 16.30 -6.85
CA ALA A 27 8.49 17.47 -5.97
C ALA A 27 7.31 17.51 -5.01
N TYR A 28 7.55 18.00 -3.80
CA TYR A 28 6.50 18.14 -2.79
C TYR A 28 6.69 19.38 -1.92
N ILE A 29 5.57 19.88 -1.40
CA ILE A 29 5.53 20.96 -0.42
C ILE A 29 4.47 20.69 0.64
N LEU A 30 4.63 21.36 1.79
CA LEU A 30 3.65 21.34 2.87
C LEU A 30 2.95 22.69 2.93
N ARG A 31 1.63 22.65 3.10
CA ARG A 31 0.82 23.87 3.23
C ARG A 31 -0.26 23.69 4.29
N GLU A 32 -0.70 24.79 4.86
CA GLU A 32 -1.89 24.84 5.70
C GLU A 32 -3.13 25.19 4.87
N SER A 33 -4.27 24.57 5.19
CA SER A 33 -5.52 24.79 4.47
C SER A 33 -6.12 26.15 4.81
N GLN A 34 -6.33 26.99 3.78
CA GLN A 34 -7.07 28.25 3.90
C GLN A 34 -8.50 28.07 4.45
N ARG A 35 -9.15 26.95 4.13
CA ARG A 35 -10.54 26.68 4.52
C ARG A 35 -10.66 26.18 5.96
N GLN A 36 -9.60 25.58 6.50
CA GLN A 36 -9.62 24.97 7.81
C GLN A 36 -8.27 25.19 8.50
N PRO A 37 -8.15 26.24 9.32
CA PRO A 37 -6.95 26.49 10.12
C PRO A 37 -6.58 25.28 10.97
N GLY A 38 -5.28 25.02 11.11
CA GLY A 38 -4.72 23.87 11.80
C GLY A 38 -4.71 22.56 10.99
N CYS A 39 -5.25 22.54 9.76
CA CYS A 39 -5.18 21.38 8.88
C CYS A 39 -4.07 21.52 7.85
N TYR A 40 -3.07 20.63 7.96
CA TYR A 40 -1.93 20.59 7.06
C TYR A 40 -2.19 19.64 5.88
N THR A 41 -1.61 19.98 4.74
CA THR A 41 -1.70 19.24 3.48
C THR A 41 -0.30 19.04 2.91
N LEU A 42 0.00 17.82 2.50
CA LEU A 42 1.12 17.47 1.64
C LEU A 42 0.65 17.58 0.18
N ALA A 43 1.23 18.51 -0.57
CA ALA A 43 1.05 18.59 -2.02
C ALA A 43 2.24 17.91 -2.70
N LEU A 44 1.98 16.93 -3.56
CA LEU A 44 2.98 16.08 -4.23
C LEU A 44 2.73 16.06 -5.73
N ARG A 45 3.75 16.30 -6.54
CA ARG A 45 3.67 16.20 -8.00
C ARG A 45 3.90 14.76 -8.43
N PHE A 46 2.93 14.17 -9.13
CA PHE A 46 3.03 12.84 -9.70
C PHE A 46 2.16 12.73 -10.97
N GLY A 47 2.67 12.17 -12.05
CA GLY A 47 1.92 11.93 -13.28
C GLY A 47 1.41 13.21 -13.94
N ASN A 48 2.19 14.30 -13.88
CA ASN A 48 1.80 15.63 -14.35
C ASN A 48 0.57 16.24 -13.63
N GLN A 49 0.27 15.73 -12.43
CA GLN A 49 -0.80 16.23 -11.58
C GLN A 49 -0.27 16.50 -10.16
N THR A 50 -0.88 17.46 -9.48
CA THR A 50 -0.57 17.75 -8.07
C THR A 50 -1.58 17.06 -7.16
N LEU A 51 -1.13 16.02 -6.49
CA LEU A 51 -1.90 15.25 -5.52
C LEU A 51 -1.87 15.95 -4.16
N ASN A 52 -3.03 16.04 -3.50
CA ASN A 52 -3.18 16.76 -2.23
C ASN A 52 -3.62 15.80 -1.14
N TYR A 53 -2.76 15.59 -0.15
CA TYR A 53 -2.98 14.65 0.94
C TYR A 53 -3.10 15.37 2.27
N ARG A 54 -4.12 15.05 3.06
CA ARG A 54 -4.20 15.57 4.43
C ARG A 54 -3.09 14.95 5.26
N LEU A 55 -2.25 15.80 5.86
CA LEU A 55 -1.12 15.38 6.68
C LEU A 55 -1.51 15.41 8.16
N PHE A 56 -1.27 14.30 8.84
CA PHE A 56 -1.48 14.14 10.27
C PHE A 56 -0.16 13.93 11.01
N HIS A 57 -0.20 14.18 12.32
CA HIS A 57 0.94 14.02 13.19
C HIS A 57 0.53 13.67 14.62
N ASP A 58 0.95 12.49 15.09
CA ASP A 58 0.72 11.97 16.44
C ASP A 58 2.03 11.65 17.20
N GLY A 59 3.12 12.30 16.78
CA GLY A 59 4.50 11.95 17.16
C GLY A 59 5.27 11.36 15.98
N LYS A 60 4.54 10.84 14.97
CA LYS A 60 5.03 10.46 13.65
C LYS A 60 4.17 11.10 12.57
N HIS A 61 4.71 11.24 11.36
CA HIS A 61 4.00 11.78 10.19
C HIS A 61 3.23 10.68 9.46
N PHE A 62 1.99 10.97 9.03
CA PHE A 62 1.20 10.03 8.25
C PHE A 62 0.11 10.70 7.40
N VAL A 63 -0.24 10.06 6.29
CA VAL A 63 -1.37 10.40 5.40
C VAL A 63 -2.44 9.29 5.41
N GLY A 64 -2.05 8.06 5.76
CA GLY A 64 -2.92 6.90 5.88
C GLY A 64 -2.53 6.08 7.11
N GLU A 65 -2.41 4.76 6.97
CA GLU A 65 -2.13 3.86 8.10
C GLU A 65 -0.66 3.87 8.55
N LYS A 66 0.26 3.95 7.60
CA LYS A 66 1.71 3.92 7.85
C LYS A 66 2.17 5.22 8.51
N ARG A 67 3.03 5.09 9.51
CA ARG A 67 3.64 6.19 10.29
C ARG A 67 5.13 6.28 10.01
N PHE A 68 5.61 7.51 9.83
CA PHE A 68 6.99 7.79 9.45
C PHE A 68 7.65 8.78 10.41
N GLU A 69 8.96 8.62 10.61
CA GLU A 69 9.73 9.52 11.47
C GLU A 69 10.03 10.84 10.76
N SER A 70 10.19 10.81 9.44
CA SER A 70 10.39 11.99 8.61
C SER A 70 9.33 12.09 7.51
N ILE A 71 9.03 13.32 7.10
CA ILE A 71 8.17 13.58 5.93
C ILE A 71 8.82 13.06 4.65
N HIS A 72 10.16 13.07 4.58
CA HIS A 72 10.89 12.54 3.44
C HIS A 72 10.60 11.04 3.24
N ASP A 73 10.64 10.25 4.31
CA ASP A 73 10.36 8.80 4.23
C ASP A 73 8.92 8.53 3.82
N LEU A 74 7.98 9.31 4.36
CA LEU A 74 6.57 9.28 3.96
C LEU A 74 6.42 9.52 2.47
N VAL A 75 7.03 10.58 1.95
CA VAL A 75 6.96 10.93 0.51
C VAL A 75 7.63 9.85 -0.34
N THR A 76 8.76 9.31 0.12
CA THR A 76 9.49 8.26 -0.60
C THR A 76 8.65 6.99 -0.73
N ASP A 77 8.08 6.49 0.38
CA ASP A 77 7.17 5.32 0.36
C ASP A 77 5.92 5.60 -0.49
N GLY A 78 5.37 6.81 -0.40
CA GLY A 78 4.24 7.25 -1.21
C GLY A 78 4.53 7.24 -2.71
N LEU A 79 5.66 7.80 -3.14
CA LEU A 79 6.06 7.82 -4.55
C LEU A 79 6.34 6.41 -5.10
N ILE A 80 6.98 5.54 -4.30
CA ILE A 80 7.19 4.14 -4.68
C ILE A 80 5.84 3.45 -4.89
N THR A 81 4.93 3.61 -3.93
CA THR A 81 3.58 3.02 -3.99
C THR A 81 2.83 3.51 -5.23
N LEU A 82 2.77 4.84 -5.44
CA LEU A 82 2.13 5.44 -6.60
C LEU A 82 2.70 4.92 -7.92
N TYR A 83 4.03 4.83 -8.03
CA TYR A 83 4.69 4.37 -9.24
C TYR A 83 4.37 2.90 -9.54
N ILE A 84 4.48 2.02 -8.54
CA ILE A 84 4.20 0.59 -8.68
C ILE A 84 2.72 0.36 -9.01
N GLU A 85 1.80 0.99 -8.29
CA GLU A 85 0.37 0.86 -8.55
C GLU A 85 0.01 1.36 -9.95
N THR A 86 0.59 2.49 -10.37
CA THR A 86 0.31 3.04 -11.70
C THR A 86 0.84 2.15 -12.83
N LYS A 87 2.05 1.58 -12.68
CA LYS A 87 2.71 0.83 -13.77
C LYS A 87 2.41 -0.66 -13.78
N ALA A 88 2.09 -1.24 -12.63
CA ALA A 88 1.94 -2.68 -12.46
C ALA A 88 0.57 -3.10 -11.93
N ALA A 89 -0.45 -2.22 -11.90
CA ALA A 89 -1.81 -2.56 -11.44
C ALA A 89 -2.33 -3.91 -11.99
N GLU A 90 -2.22 -4.13 -13.30
CA GLU A 90 -2.69 -5.38 -13.92
C GLU A 90 -1.84 -6.60 -13.52
N TYR A 91 -0.54 -6.41 -13.33
CA TYR A 91 0.33 -7.48 -12.87
C TYR A 91 0.03 -7.84 -11.41
N ILE A 92 -0.13 -6.83 -10.55
CA ILE A 92 -0.47 -6.98 -9.13
C ILE A 92 -1.81 -7.71 -8.98
N SER A 93 -2.82 -7.38 -9.78
CA SER A 93 -4.11 -8.07 -9.73
C SER A 93 -4.02 -9.55 -10.11
N LYS A 94 -3.07 -9.92 -10.98
CA LYS A 94 -2.83 -11.30 -11.41
C LYS A 94 -1.87 -12.08 -10.52
N MET A 95 -1.17 -11.42 -9.57
CA MET A 95 -0.21 -12.11 -8.68
C MET A 95 -0.83 -13.26 -7.89
N THR A 96 -2.13 -13.19 -7.60
CA THR A 96 -2.87 -14.22 -6.86
C THR A 96 -3.51 -15.29 -7.74
N THR A 97 -3.47 -15.16 -9.07
CA THR A 97 -4.13 -16.10 -9.99
C THR A 97 -3.50 -17.48 -9.96
N ASN A 98 -2.17 -17.55 -9.90
CA ASN A 98 -1.42 -18.81 -9.84
C ASN A 98 -0.46 -18.78 -8.64
N PRO A 99 -0.98 -18.91 -7.41
CA PRO A 99 -0.17 -18.80 -6.22
C PRO A 99 0.77 -20.00 -6.13
N ILE A 100 2.07 -19.74 -6.01
CA ILE A 100 3.07 -20.81 -5.92
C ILE A 100 3.20 -21.40 -4.51
N TYR A 101 2.49 -20.86 -3.51
CA TYR A 101 2.64 -21.21 -2.09
C TYR A 101 2.46 -22.72 -1.81
N GLU A 102 1.55 -23.38 -2.50
CA GLU A 102 1.31 -24.84 -2.35
C GLU A 102 2.48 -25.71 -2.84
N HIS A 103 3.33 -25.15 -3.69
CA HIS A 103 4.40 -25.85 -4.39
C HIS A 103 5.80 -25.44 -3.92
N ILE A 104 5.90 -24.58 -2.90
CA ILE A 104 7.18 -24.11 -2.36
C ILE A 104 7.31 -24.39 -0.85
N GLY A 105 8.54 -24.58 -0.40
CA GLY A 105 8.89 -24.64 1.02
C GLY A 105 8.41 -25.90 1.75
N TYR A 106 8.07 -25.72 3.03
CA TYR A 106 7.71 -26.84 3.92
C TYR A 106 6.41 -27.55 3.51
N ALA A 107 5.49 -26.88 2.81
CA ALA A 107 4.24 -27.46 2.33
C ALA A 107 4.50 -28.65 1.39
N THR A 108 5.43 -28.49 0.45
CA THR A 108 5.83 -29.54 -0.49
C THR A 108 6.52 -30.70 0.21
N LEU A 109 7.43 -30.41 1.16
CA LEU A 109 8.13 -31.43 1.95
C LEU A 109 7.18 -32.26 2.82
N LEU A 110 6.19 -31.63 3.44
CA LEU A 110 5.16 -32.34 4.21
C LEU A 110 4.29 -33.19 3.29
N ARG A 111 3.87 -32.65 2.14
CA ARG A 111 3.11 -33.41 1.14
C ARG A 111 3.90 -34.62 0.64
N GLU A 112 5.19 -34.47 0.34
CA GLU A 112 6.06 -35.60 -0.04
C GLU A 112 6.25 -36.63 1.08
N LYS A 113 6.42 -36.19 2.34
CA LYS A 113 6.53 -37.11 3.48
C LYS A 113 5.23 -37.88 3.69
N VAL A 114 4.08 -37.21 3.59
CA VAL A 114 2.76 -37.82 3.70
C VAL A 114 2.50 -38.74 2.50
N SER A 115 2.80 -38.32 1.27
CA SER A 115 2.71 -39.15 0.07
C SER A 115 3.59 -40.39 0.15
N ARG A 116 4.82 -40.29 0.67
CA ARG A 116 5.70 -41.45 0.92
C ARG A 116 5.16 -42.40 1.99
N ARG A 117 4.56 -41.86 3.07
CA ARG A 117 3.90 -42.69 4.11
C ARG A 117 2.65 -43.37 3.56
N LEU A 118 1.83 -42.65 2.80
CA LEU A 118 0.63 -43.18 2.16
C LEU A 118 0.99 -44.20 1.08
N SER A 119 2.03 -44.00 0.27
CA SER A 119 2.47 -45.00 -0.72
C SER A 119 3.01 -46.26 -0.06
N ARG A 120 3.68 -46.13 1.10
CA ARG A 120 4.10 -47.27 1.92
C ARG A 120 2.94 -47.98 2.60
N SER A 121 1.88 -47.25 2.97
CA SER A 121 0.65 -47.80 3.53
C SER A 121 -0.31 -48.35 2.46
N LYS A 122 -0.21 -47.93 1.19
CA LYS A 122 -1.09 -48.39 0.08
C LYS A 122 -0.71 -49.77 -0.46
N ASN A 123 0.40 -50.35 -0.02
CA ASN A 123 0.61 -51.79 -0.08
C ASN A 123 -0.27 -52.57 0.93
N GLU A 124 -1.04 -51.86 1.76
CA GLU A 124 -1.90 -52.42 2.80
C GLU A 124 -3.21 -51.59 2.89
N SER A 125 -4.18 -51.90 2.00
CA SER A 125 -5.63 -51.74 2.23
C SER A 125 -6.33 -50.35 2.10
N ARG A 126 -7.19 -50.26 1.06
CA ARG A 126 -8.56 -49.66 0.89
C ARG A 126 -9.08 -48.46 1.76
N LYS A 127 -9.49 -47.36 1.07
CA LYS A 127 -10.51 -46.23 1.26
C LYS A 127 -11.42 -46.12 2.53
N PRO A 128 -12.14 -44.97 2.81
CA PRO A 128 -11.94 -43.53 2.46
C PRO A 128 -12.25 -42.45 3.57
N SER A 129 -11.69 -41.25 3.34
CA SER A 129 -12.00 -39.81 3.66
C SER A 129 -12.97 -39.31 4.75
N VAL A 130 -12.51 -38.25 5.46
CA VAL A 130 -13.33 -37.14 6.02
C VAL A 130 -12.70 -35.79 5.61
N SER A 131 -13.56 -34.83 5.25
CA SER A 131 -13.33 -33.49 4.68
C SER A 131 -13.13 -32.39 5.75
N ASN A 132 -12.34 -31.35 5.44
CA ASN A 132 -12.32 -30.06 6.16
C ASN A 132 -12.39 -28.88 5.18
N GLU A 133 -13.27 -27.93 5.47
CA GLU A 133 -13.30 -26.57 4.90
C GLU A 133 -12.63 -25.60 5.88
N GLU A 134 -11.93 -24.58 5.37
CA GLU A 134 -11.97 -23.20 5.90
C GLU A 134 -11.10 -22.27 5.00
N HIS A 135 -11.74 -21.27 4.39
CA HIS A 135 -11.09 -20.31 3.49
C HIS A 135 -11.72 -18.92 3.66
N THR A 136 -11.22 -18.08 4.58
CA THR A 136 -11.77 -16.72 4.77
C THR A 136 -10.76 -15.62 5.15
N THR A 137 -9.46 -15.89 5.27
CA THR A 137 -8.52 -14.88 5.82
C THR A 137 -7.72 -14.11 4.75
N VAL A 138 -7.55 -14.65 3.54
CA VAL A 138 -6.63 -14.10 2.53
C VAL A 138 -7.20 -12.95 1.70
N GLU A 139 -8.52 -12.89 1.50
CA GLU A 139 -9.15 -11.80 0.72
C GLU A 139 -9.12 -10.43 1.41
N LYS A 140 -9.00 -10.41 2.75
CA LYS A 140 -9.09 -9.16 3.53
C LYS A 140 -7.81 -8.32 3.44
N LEU A 141 -6.66 -8.96 3.21
CA LEU A 141 -5.35 -8.33 3.08
C LEU A 141 -5.13 -7.69 1.70
N ALA A 142 -5.61 -8.34 0.63
CA ALA A 142 -5.48 -7.81 -0.73
C ALA A 142 -6.33 -6.54 -0.97
N LYS A 143 -7.49 -6.45 -0.32
CA LYS A 143 -8.40 -5.29 -0.42
C LYS A 143 -7.90 -4.07 0.38
N HIS A 144 -7.07 -4.25 1.40
CA HIS A 144 -6.51 -3.14 2.20
C HIS A 144 -5.41 -2.35 1.47
N MET A 145 -4.61 -3.00 0.61
CA MET A 145 -3.56 -2.30 -0.13
C MET A 145 -4.10 -1.37 -1.22
N VAL A 146 -5.26 -1.70 -1.81
CA VAL A 146 -5.87 -0.91 -2.89
C VAL A 146 -6.72 0.26 -2.37
N PHE A 147 -7.24 0.18 -1.13
CA PHE A 147 -8.24 1.13 -0.64
C PHE A 147 -7.66 2.42 -0.03
N VAL A 148 -6.34 2.51 0.18
CA VAL A 148 -5.75 3.69 0.84
C VAL A 148 -5.69 4.92 -0.08
N PHE A 149 -5.77 4.79 -1.41
CA PHE A 149 -5.52 5.90 -2.33
C PHE A 149 -6.71 6.38 -3.20
N VAL A 150 -7.88 5.74 -3.16
CA VAL A 150 -9.02 6.12 -4.04
C VAL A 150 -10.05 7.06 -3.38
N SER A 151 -10.03 7.30 -2.07
CA SER A 151 -11.10 8.08 -1.40
C SER A 151 -10.83 9.57 -1.16
N VAL A 152 -9.85 10.20 -1.83
CA VAL A 152 -9.73 11.67 -1.84
C VAL A 152 -9.72 12.19 -3.27
N GLY A 153 -10.77 11.86 -4.03
CA GLY A 153 -10.80 12.12 -5.46
C GLY A 153 -12.18 12.15 -6.10
N THR A 154 -13.22 12.59 -5.38
CA THR A 154 -14.46 13.07 -6.01
C THR A 154 -14.96 14.28 -5.23
N GLY A 155 -15.22 15.38 -5.95
CA GLY A 155 -15.83 16.60 -5.41
C GLY A 155 -17.29 16.41 -5.02
#